data_AF-A0A6C0CEQ9-F1
#
_entry.id   AF-A0A6C0CEQ9-F1
#
_cell.length_a   1.000
_cell.length_b   1.000
_cell.length_c   1.000
_cell.angle_alpha   90.00
_cell.angle_beta   90.00
_cell.angle_gamma   90.00
#
_symmetry.space_group_name_H-M   'P 1'
#
loop_
_entity.id
_entity.type
_entity.pdbx_description
1 polymer ?
#
loop_
_entity_poly.entity_id
_entity_poly.type
_entity_poly.pdbx_seq_one_letter_code
_entity_poly.pdbx_strand_id
1 'polypeptide(L)'
;MEFSGFTIIIENYIINDGNDYNYKGMLFVKLGQDKVYIDIFGFKPLTVILPFSDLMKNDCLKEYYELSRIAIGKPNIERDYCESDDLNHTPIINKKELSVYADTIYIVEDALTHTRVAKKGNCYYSLNNYIFRNMEVSTNEEIEEFFVNYNKNYGFEERKATYTALVNNL
;
A
#
# COMPACT_ATOMS: atom_id res chain seq x y z
N MET A 1 13.41 -6.44 -6.98
CA MET A 1 12.15 -6.50 -6.21
C MET A 1 11.88 -5.10 -5.75
N GLU A 2 10.67 -4.63 -5.94
CA GLU A 2 10.25 -3.25 -5.64
C GLU A 2 9.11 -3.34 -4.62
N PHE A 3 9.23 -2.63 -3.50
CA PHE A 3 8.21 -2.57 -2.44
C PHE A 3 7.61 -1.18 -2.45
N SER A 4 6.29 -1.08 -2.42
CA SER A 4 5.61 0.20 -2.31
C SER A 4 4.27 0.03 -1.60
N GLY A 5 3.98 0.95 -0.68
CA GLY A 5 2.74 0.99 0.08
C GLY A 5 1.83 2.15 -0.33
N PHE A 6 0.53 1.95 -0.20
CA PHE A 6 -0.47 3.01 -0.25
C PHE A 6 -1.48 2.81 0.86
N THR A 7 -1.61 3.78 1.75
CA THR A 7 -2.47 3.68 2.94
C THR A 7 -3.41 4.87 3.01
N ILE A 8 -4.67 4.62 3.31
CA ILE A 8 -5.69 5.63 3.61
C ILE A 8 -6.00 5.52 5.09
N ILE A 9 -5.90 6.64 5.81
CA ILE A 9 -6.17 6.73 7.24
C ILE A 9 -7.29 7.76 7.42
N ILE A 10 -8.31 7.39 8.19
CA ILE A 10 -9.28 8.35 8.72
C ILE A 10 -8.88 8.64 10.16
N GLU A 11 -8.39 9.86 10.40
CA GLU A 11 -8.04 10.33 11.73
C GLU A 11 -9.32 10.71 12.47
N ASN A 12 -9.82 9.74 13.25
CA ASN A 12 -10.89 9.97 14.20
C ASN A 12 -10.31 10.61 15.46
N TYR A 13 -10.64 11.88 15.73
CA TYR A 13 -10.48 12.46 17.05
C TYR A 13 -11.55 11.90 18.01
N ILE A 14 -11.49 10.62 18.38
CA ILE A 14 -12.26 10.15 19.55
C ILE A 14 -11.37 10.27 20.78
N ILE A 15 -11.64 11.37 21.48
CA ILE A 15 -11.27 11.64 22.86
C ILE A 15 -11.85 10.49 23.72
N ASN A 16 -10.97 9.73 24.36
CA ASN A 16 -11.19 8.68 25.36
C ASN A 16 -11.26 7.22 24.85
N ASP A 17 -10.20 6.48 25.24
CA ASP A 17 -10.14 5.03 25.49
C ASP A 17 -10.03 4.01 24.33
N GLY A 18 -9.48 4.42 23.19
CA GLY A 18 -8.91 3.47 22.22
C GLY A 18 -8.87 4.03 20.82
N ASN A 19 -7.67 4.16 20.23
CA ASN A 19 -7.53 4.61 18.85
C ASN A 19 -7.92 3.48 17.89
N ASP A 20 -9.21 3.38 17.58
CA ASP A 20 -9.67 2.63 16.40
C ASP A 20 -9.37 3.47 15.15
N TYR A 21 -8.14 3.33 14.64
CA TYR A 21 -7.80 3.86 13.34
C TYR A 21 -8.58 3.07 12.28
N ASN A 22 -9.53 3.73 11.61
CA ASN A 22 -10.10 3.20 10.39
C ASN A 22 -9.07 3.44 9.27
N TYR A 23 -8.20 2.46 9.05
CA TYR A 23 -7.24 2.49 7.96
C TYR A 23 -7.47 1.35 6.96
N LYS A 24 -7.09 1.64 5.72
CA LYS A 24 -7.03 0.70 4.62
C LYS A 24 -5.66 0.84 4.00
N GLY A 25 -4.87 -0.23 4.01
CA GLY A 25 -3.56 -0.23 3.37
C GLY A 25 -3.47 -1.24 2.24
N MET A 26 -2.59 -0.94 1.31
CA MET A 26 -2.20 -1.81 0.21
C MET A 26 -0.68 -1.85 0.16
N LEU A 27 -0.13 -3.06 0.17
CA LEU A 27 1.26 -3.32 -0.13
C LEU A 27 1.34 -3.95 -1.52
N PHE A 28 2.21 -3.40 -2.35
CA PHE A 28 2.60 -3.97 -3.63
C PHE A 28 4.06 -4.40 -3.58
N VAL A 29 4.32 -5.65 -3.98
CA VAL A 29 5.68 -6.18 -4.13
C VAL A 29 5.87 -6.69 -5.54
N LYS A 30 6.61 -5.94 -6.37
CA LYS A 30 6.95 -6.36 -7.73
C LYS A 30 8.07 -7.38 -7.71
N LEU A 31 7.75 -8.62 -8.07
CA LEU A 31 8.64 -9.79 -8.04
C LEU A 31 9.24 -10.02 -9.43
N GLY A 32 10.22 -9.20 -9.80
CA GLY A 32 10.84 -9.28 -11.13
C GLY A 32 10.06 -8.45 -12.16
N GLN A 33 9.97 -8.96 -13.39
CA GLN A 33 9.23 -8.27 -14.48
C GLN A 33 7.78 -8.75 -14.60
N ASP A 34 7.49 -9.98 -14.20
CA ASP A 34 6.29 -10.68 -14.70
C ASP A 34 5.16 -10.82 -13.68
N LYS A 35 5.42 -10.65 -12.37
CA LYS A 35 4.39 -10.83 -11.35
C LYS A 35 4.52 -9.84 -10.19
N VAL A 36 3.41 -9.66 -9.51
CA VAL A 36 3.25 -8.76 -8.38
C VAL A 36 2.46 -9.46 -7.29
N TYR A 37 2.96 -9.37 -6.07
CA TYR A 37 2.21 -9.71 -4.87
C TYR A 37 1.49 -8.47 -4.38
N ILE A 38 0.23 -8.63 -3.98
CA ILE A 38 -0.62 -7.57 -3.47
C ILE A 38 -1.19 -8.04 -2.16
N ASP A 39 -1.04 -7.22 -1.13
CA ASP A 39 -1.63 -7.45 0.18
C ASP A 39 -2.45 -6.23 0.60
N ILE A 40 -3.75 -6.42 0.76
CA ILE A 40 -4.68 -5.40 1.22
C ILE A 40 -5.02 -5.74 2.66
N PHE A 41 -4.83 -4.78 3.55
CA PHE A 41 -5.02 -4.97 4.98
C PHE A 41 -5.91 -3.86 5.57
N GLY A 42 -6.52 -4.14 6.73
CA GLY A 42 -7.58 -3.33 7.32
C GLY A 42 -8.91 -4.11 7.35
N PHE A 43 -10.01 -3.47 6.94
CA PHE A 43 -11.38 -3.99 7.16
C PHE A 43 -11.68 -5.39 6.58
N LYS A 44 -11.18 -5.71 5.38
CA LYS A 44 -11.37 -7.02 4.71
C LYS A 44 -10.10 -7.44 3.99
N PRO A 45 -9.17 -8.11 4.70
CA PRO A 45 -7.88 -8.45 4.13
C PRO A 45 -8.02 -9.29 2.86
N LEU A 46 -7.24 -8.98 1.83
CA LEU A 46 -7.18 -9.71 0.56
C LEU A 46 -5.73 -9.81 0.13
N THR A 47 -5.32 -10.99 -0.31
CA THR A 47 -3.94 -11.24 -0.72
C THR A 47 -3.93 -12.05 -2.01
N VAL A 48 -3.07 -11.70 -2.96
CA VAL A 48 -2.94 -12.42 -4.24
C VAL A 48 -1.54 -12.26 -4.84
N ILE A 49 -1.11 -13.23 -5.65
CA ILE A 49 0.04 -13.10 -6.54
C ILE A 49 -0.47 -13.25 -7.96
N LEU A 50 -0.32 -12.21 -8.77
CA LEU A 50 -0.86 -12.22 -10.12
C LEU A 50 0.17 -11.74 -11.14
N PRO A 51 0.00 -12.09 -12.43
CA PRO A 51 0.83 -11.54 -13.50
C PRO A 51 0.76 -10.02 -13.49
N PHE A 52 1.90 -9.36 -13.66
CA PHE A 52 1.96 -7.90 -13.68
C PHE A 52 1.03 -7.32 -14.76
N SER A 53 0.87 -8.01 -15.89
CA SER A 53 -0.09 -7.64 -16.93
C SER A 53 -1.54 -7.61 -16.45
N ASP A 54 -1.91 -8.47 -15.49
CA ASP A 54 -3.28 -8.52 -14.97
C ASP A 54 -3.55 -7.41 -13.95
N LEU A 55 -2.55 -7.00 -13.16
CA LEU A 55 -2.62 -5.77 -12.35
C LEU A 55 -2.97 -4.58 -13.25
N MET A 56 -2.26 -4.45 -14.37
CA MET A 56 -2.39 -3.29 -15.26
C MET A 56 -3.73 -3.23 -16.00
N LYS A 57 -4.54 -4.30 -15.98
CA LYS A 57 -5.90 -4.33 -16.55
C LYS A 57 -6.97 -3.81 -15.58
N ASN A 58 -6.71 -3.76 -14.28
CA ASN A 58 -7.65 -3.23 -13.30
C ASN A 58 -7.38 -1.74 -13.06
N ASP A 59 -8.21 -0.86 -13.62
CA ASP A 59 -7.97 0.59 -13.62
C ASP A 59 -7.83 1.20 -12.22
N CYS A 60 -8.58 0.70 -11.24
CA CYS A 60 -8.51 1.19 -9.87
C CYS A 60 -7.24 0.70 -9.16
N LEU A 61 -6.95 -0.61 -9.22
CA LEU A 61 -5.81 -1.20 -8.52
C LEU A 61 -4.48 -0.77 -9.14
N LYS A 62 -4.43 -0.65 -10.47
CA LYS A 62 -3.31 -0.08 -11.22
C LYS A 62 -2.97 1.32 -10.71
N GLU A 63 -3.95 2.19 -10.51
CA GLU A 63 -3.70 3.55 -10.05
C GLU A 63 -3.06 3.57 -8.65
N TYR A 64 -3.57 2.79 -7.71
CA TYR A 64 -2.98 2.72 -6.38
C TYR A 64 -1.53 2.22 -6.43
N TYR A 65 -1.23 1.27 -7.31
CA TYR A 65 0.14 0.83 -7.56
C TYR A 65 0.99 1.93 -8.19
N GLU A 66 0.49 2.69 -9.17
CA GLU A 66 1.24 3.78 -9.79
C GLU A 66 1.53 4.91 -8.78
N LEU A 67 0.56 5.26 -7.93
CA LEU A 67 0.71 6.24 -6.87
C LEU A 67 1.67 5.77 -5.76
N SER A 68 1.59 4.51 -5.33
CA SER A 68 2.49 3.98 -4.29
C SER A 68 3.95 4.08 -4.70
N ARG A 69 4.25 3.87 -5.99
CA ARG A 69 5.62 3.95 -6.52
C ARG A 69 6.24 5.34 -6.44
N ILE A 70 5.44 6.40 -6.38
CA ILE A 70 5.94 7.78 -6.25
C ILE A 70 6.72 7.97 -4.95
N ALA A 71 6.41 7.19 -3.90
CA ALA A 71 7.14 7.24 -2.63
C ALA A 71 8.55 6.65 -2.71
N ILE A 72 8.83 5.76 -3.67
CA ILE A 72 10.07 4.96 -3.69
C ILE A 72 11.29 5.88 -3.79
N GLY A 73 12.18 5.77 -2.81
CA GLY A 73 13.44 6.53 -2.78
C GLY A 73 13.29 8.02 -2.52
N LYS A 74 12.07 8.52 -2.22
CA LYS A 74 11.88 9.89 -1.74
C LYS A 74 12.18 9.97 -0.23
N PRO A 75 12.70 11.09 0.30
CA PRO A 75 12.86 11.28 1.75
C PRO A 75 11.52 11.26 2.47
N ASN A 76 11.49 10.70 3.68
CA ASN A 76 10.30 10.78 4.53
C ASN A 76 9.96 12.24 4.86
N ILE A 77 8.67 12.59 4.81
CA ILE A 77 8.21 13.98 5.02
C ILE A 77 7.79 14.18 6.47
N GLU A 78 7.23 13.16 7.13
CA GLU A 78 6.72 13.27 8.49
C GLU A 78 7.11 12.06 9.37
N ARG A 79 7.62 12.35 10.56
CA ARG A 79 8.10 11.32 11.51
C ARG A 79 6.98 10.41 12.00
N ASP A 80 5.77 10.93 12.19
CA ASP A 80 4.63 10.18 12.72
C ASP A 80 4.14 9.07 11.77
N TYR A 81 4.58 9.10 10.50
CA TYR A 81 4.28 8.09 9.48
C TYR A 81 5.53 7.28 9.09
N CYS A 82 6.54 7.31 9.95
CA CYS A 82 7.75 6.51 9.83
C CYS A 82 7.84 5.56 11.01
N GLU A 83 7.92 4.27 10.72
CA GLU A 83 8.24 3.26 11.74
C GLU A 83 9.76 3.15 12.00
N SER A 84 10.57 3.89 11.23
CA SER A 84 12.00 4.05 11.46
C SER A 84 12.32 5.43 12.05
N ASP A 85 13.19 5.47 13.06
CA ASP A 85 13.76 6.72 13.59
C ASP A 85 14.69 7.45 12.59
N ASP A 86 15.08 6.79 11.49
CA ASP A 86 15.90 7.37 10.43
C ASP A 86 15.03 7.84 9.25
N LEU A 87 14.93 9.16 9.07
CA LEU A 87 14.20 9.80 7.96
C LEU A 87 14.82 9.53 6.58
N ASN A 88 16.09 9.08 6.54
CA ASN A 88 16.79 8.66 5.34
C ASN A 88 16.85 7.13 5.20
N HIS A 89 16.08 6.38 6.01
CA HIS A 89 16.07 4.92 5.97
C HIS A 89 15.66 4.45 4.57
N THR A 90 16.65 3.96 3.82
CA THR A 90 16.42 3.21 2.60
C THR A 90 16.21 1.76 3.00
N PRO A 91 15.12 1.09 2.58
CA PRO A 91 14.89 -0.30 2.91
C PRO A 91 16.08 -1.18 2.50
N ILE A 92 16.83 -1.69 3.48
CA ILE A 92 17.90 -2.65 3.20
C ILE A 92 17.25 -4.01 3.04
N ILE A 93 17.15 -4.50 1.80
CA ILE A 93 16.68 -5.87 1.53
C ILE A 93 17.81 -6.84 1.90
N ASN A 94 17.98 -7.09 3.20
CA ASN A 94 18.97 -8.02 3.70
C ASN A 94 18.50 -9.47 3.48
N LYS A 95 19.37 -10.34 2.94
CA LYS A 95 18.99 -11.71 2.51
C LYS A 95 18.50 -12.64 3.64
N LYS A 96 18.66 -12.25 4.90
CA LYS A 96 18.29 -13.04 6.09
C LYS A 96 17.20 -12.40 6.95
N GLU A 97 16.77 -11.18 6.64
CA GLU A 97 15.79 -10.47 7.47
C GLU A 97 14.36 -10.85 7.07
N LEU A 98 13.54 -11.10 8.10
CA LEU A 98 12.13 -11.47 8.05
C LEU A 98 11.20 -10.25 7.93
N SER A 99 11.79 -9.08 7.72
CA SER A 99 11.15 -7.78 7.80
C SER A 99 11.58 -6.90 6.65
N VAL A 100 10.64 -6.16 6.07
CA VAL A 100 10.89 -5.19 5.00
C VAL A 100 10.14 -3.90 5.31
N TYR A 101 10.81 -2.77 5.16
CA TYR A 101 10.14 -1.47 5.10
C TYR A 101 9.75 -1.18 3.66
N ALA A 102 8.50 -0.82 3.42
CA ALA A 102 8.10 -0.27 2.12
C ALA A 102 7.97 1.24 2.23
N ASP A 103 8.47 1.95 1.20
CA ASP A 103 8.13 3.35 1.02
C ASP A 103 6.62 3.47 0.77
N THR A 104 5.94 4.30 1.56
CA THR A 104 4.47 4.33 1.61
C THR A 104 3.94 5.74 1.42
N ILE A 105 2.96 5.87 0.51
CA ILE A 105 2.10 7.05 0.43
C ILE A 105 0.95 6.88 1.43
N TYR A 106 0.69 7.93 2.21
CA TYR A 106 -0.47 8.01 3.09
C TYR A 106 -1.43 9.08 2.57
N ILE A 107 -2.71 8.76 2.48
CA ILE A 107 -3.79 9.75 2.40
C ILE A 107 -4.44 9.81 3.77
N VAL A 108 -4.29 10.94 4.43
CA VAL A 108 -4.82 11.19 5.76
C VAL A 108 -6.06 12.06 5.62
N GLU A 109 -7.20 11.56 6.05
CA GLU A 109 -8.47 12.26 6.09
C GLU A 109 -8.80 12.65 7.54
N ASP A 110 -8.99 13.94 7.76
CA ASP A 110 -9.56 14.44 9.02
C ASP A 110 -11.06 14.08 9.08
N ALA A 111 -11.47 13.32 10.10
CA ALA A 111 -12.83 12.80 10.17
C ALA A 111 -13.91 13.87 10.36
N LEU A 112 -13.57 15.06 10.87
CA LEU A 112 -14.53 16.12 11.18
C LEU A 112 -14.74 17.05 9.97
N THR A 113 -13.65 17.40 9.29
CA THR A 113 -13.64 18.36 8.18
C THR A 113 -13.66 17.67 6.82
N HIS A 114 -13.38 16.38 6.76
CA HIS A 114 -13.13 15.61 5.53
C HIS A 114 -11.99 16.16 4.67
N THR A 115 -11.14 16.99 5.25
CA THR A 115 -9.93 17.49 4.58
C THR A 115 -8.95 16.35 4.41
N ARG A 116 -8.34 16.24 3.23
CA ARG A 116 -7.38 15.19 2.91
C ARG A 116 -6.02 15.79 2.60
N VAL A 117 -4.98 15.16 3.15
CA VAL A 117 -3.59 15.48 2.83
C VAL A 117 -2.86 14.21 2.43
N ALA A 118 -1.97 14.33 1.45
CA ALA A 118 -1.02 13.26 1.16
C ALA A 118 0.21 13.45 2.06
N LYS A 119 0.80 12.35 2.49
CA LYS A 119 2.06 12.29 3.23
C LYS A 119 2.93 11.17 2.69
N LYS A 120 4.24 11.26 2.91
CA LYS A 120 5.20 10.18 2.59
C LYS A 120 5.90 9.71 3.85
N GLY A 121 5.94 8.39 4.02
CA GLY A 121 6.65 7.73 5.11
C GLY A 121 7.12 6.33 4.71
N ASN A 122 7.24 5.45 5.71
CA ASN A 122 7.52 4.03 5.51
C ASN A 122 6.69 3.18 6.47
N CYS A 123 6.33 1.98 6.03
CA CYS A 123 5.58 1.01 6.84
C CYS A 123 6.37 -0.28 6.95
N TYR A 124 6.37 -0.86 8.14
CA TYR A 124 6.99 -2.15 8.40
C TYR A 124 6.07 -3.28 7.94
N TYR A 125 6.63 -4.24 7.20
CA TYR A 125 5.96 -5.47 6.84
C TYR A 125 6.79 -6.68 7.25
N SER A 126 6.15 -7.60 7.98
CA SER A 126 6.75 -8.89 8.34
C SER A 126 6.69 -9.84 7.14
N LEU A 127 7.63 -9.67 6.21
CA LEU A 127 7.70 -10.42 4.96
C LEU A 127 9.01 -11.19 4.85
N ASN A 128 8.91 -12.49 4.63
CA ASN A 128 10.07 -13.31 4.37
C ASN A 128 10.48 -13.24 2.89
N ASN A 129 11.48 -12.40 2.60
CA ASN A 129 12.03 -12.19 1.26
C ASN A 129 12.43 -13.48 0.51
N TYR A 130 12.85 -14.53 1.22
CA TYR A 130 13.20 -15.80 0.61
C TYR A 130 11.95 -16.55 0.14
N ILE A 131 10.89 -16.54 0.93
CA ILE A 131 9.61 -17.17 0.58
C ILE A 131 8.98 -16.44 -0.62
N PHE A 132 8.96 -15.11 -0.61
CA PHE A 132 8.33 -14.30 -1.66
C PHE A 132 8.87 -14.54 -3.07
N ARG A 133 10.19 -14.75 -3.22
CA ARG A 133 10.79 -14.99 -4.54
C ARG A 133 10.33 -16.30 -5.18
N ASN A 134 9.98 -17.29 -4.36
CA ASN A 134 9.62 -18.63 -4.80
C ASN A 134 8.11 -18.85 -4.86
N MET A 135 7.29 -17.87 -4.47
CA MET A 135 5.84 -18.01 -4.53
C MET A 135 5.37 -18.06 -5.99
N GLU A 136 4.48 -19.00 -6.29
CA GLU A 136 3.89 -19.14 -7.61
C GLU A 136 2.79 -18.10 -7.83
N VAL A 137 2.44 -17.88 -9.09
CA VAL A 137 1.27 -17.07 -9.44
C VAL A 137 0.03 -17.83 -8.99
N SER A 138 -0.92 -17.12 -8.38
CA SER A 138 -2.23 -17.65 -8.00
C SER A 138 -2.96 -18.24 -9.21
N THR A 139 -3.83 -19.20 -8.97
CA THR A 139 -4.66 -19.78 -10.03
C THR A 139 -5.59 -18.71 -10.63
N ASN A 140 -6.08 -18.94 -11.86
CA ASN A 140 -7.02 -18.00 -12.48
C ASN A 140 -8.29 -17.79 -11.63
N GLU A 141 -8.76 -18.84 -10.96
CA GLU A 141 -9.93 -18.80 -10.07
C GLU A 141 -9.67 -17.90 -8.86
N GLU A 142 -8.50 -18.02 -8.22
CA GLU A 142 -8.08 -17.16 -7.10
C GLU A 142 -7.92 -15.69 -7.53
N ILE A 143 -7.37 -15.45 -8.72
CA ILE A 143 -7.21 -14.09 -9.27
C ILE A 143 -8.58 -13.46 -9.56
N GLU A 144 -9.49 -14.23 -10.15
CA GLU A 144 -10.86 -13.77 -10.42
C GLU A 144 -11.61 -13.47 -9.12
N GLU A 145 -11.54 -14.38 -8.14
CA GLU A 145 -12.11 -14.17 -6.81
C GLU A 145 -11.53 -12.92 -6.13
N PHE A 146 -10.22 -12.73 -6.22
CA PHE A 146 -9.56 -11.54 -5.70
C PHE A 146 -10.14 -10.27 -6.33
N PHE A 147 -10.27 -10.21 -7.66
CA PHE A 147 -10.80 -9.01 -8.33
C PHE A 147 -12.28 -8.77 -8.02
N VAL A 148 -13.10 -9.82 -7.94
CA VAL A 148 -14.51 -9.72 -7.53
C VAL A 148 -14.60 -9.12 -6.12
N ASN A 149 -13.82 -9.66 -5.18
CA ASN A 149 -13.80 -9.18 -3.80
C ASN A 149 -13.20 -7.77 -3.70
N TYR A 150 -12.17 -7.47 -4.47
CA TYR A 150 -11.58 -6.14 -4.52
C TYR A 150 -12.60 -5.12 -5.03
N ASN A 151 -13.22 -5.36 -6.18
CA ASN A 151 -14.18 -4.42 -6.76
C ASN A 151 -15.39 -4.22 -5.84
N LYS A 152 -15.89 -5.30 -5.21
CA LYS A 152 -17.02 -5.24 -4.28
C LYS A 152 -16.76 -4.42 -3.02
N ASN A 153 -15.54 -4.53 -2.46
CA ASN A 153 -15.24 -3.94 -1.15
C ASN A 153 -14.41 -2.65 -1.24
N TYR A 154 -13.74 -2.42 -2.37
CA TYR A 154 -12.67 -1.44 -2.50
C TYR A 154 -12.62 -0.66 -3.81
N GLY A 155 -13.29 -1.13 -4.87
CA GLY A 155 -13.33 -0.46 -6.16
C GLY A 155 -14.21 0.81 -6.10
N PHE A 156 -13.58 1.95 -5.82
CA PHE A 156 -14.25 3.25 -5.87
C PHE A 156 -13.45 4.21 -6.76
N GLU A 157 -14.00 4.53 -7.93
CA GLU A 157 -13.39 5.44 -8.93
C GLU A 157 -13.36 6.91 -8.47
N GLU A 158 -14.30 7.30 -7.60
CA GLU A 158 -14.60 8.71 -7.30
C GLU A 158 -13.45 9.48 -6.64
N ARG A 159 -12.42 8.79 -6.14
CA ARG A 159 -11.29 9.39 -5.43
C ARG A 159 -9.99 9.44 -6.22
N LYS A 160 -9.97 8.90 -7.44
CA LYS A 160 -8.76 8.81 -8.29
C LYS A 160 -8.12 10.18 -8.49
N ALA A 161 -8.84 11.10 -9.13
CA ALA A 161 -8.31 12.43 -9.46
C ALA A 161 -7.84 13.20 -8.20
N THR A 162 -8.59 13.07 -7.11
CA THR A 162 -8.25 13.71 -5.82
C THR A 162 -6.94 13.19 -5.26
N TYR A 163 -6.76 11.87 -5.18
CA TYR A 163 -5.53 11.29 -4.63
C TYR A 163 -4.32 11.56 -5.54
N THR A 164 -4.48 11.46 -6.86
CA THR A 164 -3.41 11.82 -7.80
C THR A 164 -2.99 13.28 -7.62
N ALA A 165 -3.93 14.21 -7.47
CA ALA A 165 -3.62 15.62 -7.24
C ALA A 165 -2.90 15.85 -5.90
N LEU A 166 -3.34 15.19 -4.82
CA LEU A 166 -2.68 15.31 -3.52
C LEU A 166 -1.24 14.76 -3.56
N VAL A 167 -1.04 13.59 -4.17
CA VAL A 167 0.28 12.95 -4.26
C VAL A 167 1.24 13.71 -5.18
N ASN A 168 0.74 14.33 -6.25
CA ASN A 168 1.58 15.16 -7.13
C ASN A 168 2.08 16.46 -6.46
N ASN A 169 1.45 16.88 -5.35
CA ASN A 169 1.87 18.02 -4.56
C ASN A 169 2.83 17.65 -3.40
N LEU A 170 3.29 16.39 -3.33
CA LEU A 170 4.32 15.90 -2.40
C LEU A 170 5.74 16.08 -2.93
#